data_AF-A0A0F9KJX4-F1
#
_entry.id   AF-A0A0F9KJX4-F1
#
_cell.length_a   1.000
_cell.length_b   1.000
_cell.length_c   1.000
_cell.angle_alpha   90.00
_cell.angle_beta   90.00
_cell.angle_gamma   90.00
#
_symmetry.space_group_name_H-M   'P 1'
#
loop_
_entity.id
_entity.type
_entity.pdbx_description
1 polymer ?
#
loop_
_entity_poly.entity_id
_entity_poly.type
_entity_poly.pdbx_seq_one_letter_code
_entity_poly.pdbx_strand_id
1 'polypeptide(L)'
;MAAFSKGDVLDLATVTQHWKVTTTAVNTPVELKALKLAAGGTGLAKAVHTTLMATGGGGGTSATPTDHGGLTGLGDTADHAWATLVDGTRAFTGNQSMGSNKLTSLTAGSASGEAVEYDQLLAQAERAELQALISYNNALIGLERIKGTTLMQRNISLAAESAIEGRPLPRRKPATRPKPGG
;
A
#
# COMPACT_ATOMS: atom_id res chain seq x y z
N MET A 1 -48.62 -88.66 21.23
CA MET A 1 -48.69 -87.70 22.35
C MET A 1 -47.30 -87.64 22.98
N ALA A 2 -46.52 -86.59 22.69
CA ALA A 2 -45.18 -86.40 23.26
C ALA A 2 -45.27 -85.40 24.42
N ALA A 3 -44.80 -85.79 25.60
CA ALA A 3 -44.80 -84.96 26.79
C ALA A 3 -43.57 -84.01 26.77
N PHE A 4 -43.82 -82.70 26.82
CA PHE A 4 -42.78 -81.69 27.02
C PHE A 4 -42.23 -81.81 28.46
N SER A 5 -40.90 -81.94 28.61
CA SER A 5 -40.27 -81.95 29.93
C SER A 5 -40.29 -80.56 30.54
N LYS A 6 -40.70 -80.51 31.81
CA LYS A 6 -40.75 -79.32 32.65
C LYS A 6 -39.34 -79.09 33.20
N GLY A 7 -38.50 -78.38 32.46
CA GLY A 7 -37.08 -78.29 32.84
C GLY A 7 -36.22 -77.26 32.13
N ASP A 8 -36.77 -76.15 31.64
CA ASP A 8 -35.96 -74.98 31.25
C ASP A 8 -36.36 -73.80 32.14
N VAL A 9 -35.92 -73.84 33.41
CA VAL A 9 -35.85 -72.60 34.20
C VAL A 9 -34.72 -71.81 33.55
N LEU A 10 -35.08 -70.82 32.73
CA LEU A 10 -34.13 -69.82 32.28
C LEU A 10 -33.56 -69.15 33.53
N ASP A 11 -32.34 -69.52 33.91
CA ASP A 11 -31.57 -68.81 34.91
C ASP A 11 -31.38 -67.38 34.42
N LEU A 12 -32.28 -66.50 34.84
CA LEU A 12 -32.19 -65.06 34.62
C LEU A 12 -31.14 -64.52 35.58
N ALA A 13 -29.87 -64.81 35.30
CA ALA A 13 -28.77 -64.19 35.99
C ALA A 13 -28.80 -62.68 35.69
N THR A 14 -29.09 -61.88 36.71
CA THR A 14 -28.89 -60.43 36.65
C THR A 14 -27.39 -60.20 36.70
N VAL A 15 -26.74 -60.18 35.54
CA VAL A 15 -25.31 -59.90 35.46
C VAL A 15 -25.10 -58.40 35.55
N THR A 16 -24.45 -57.94 36.61
CA THR A 16 -23.98 -56.55 36.72
C THR A 16 -22.98 -56.29 35.60
N GLN A 17 -23.27 -55.33 34.74
CA GLN A 17 -22.34 -54.88 33.71
C GLN A 17 -21.69 -53.57 34.13
N HIS A 18 -20.36 -53.52 34.09
CA HIS A 18 -19.59 -52.30 34.30
C HIS A 18 -19.21 -51.71 32.95
N TRP A 19 -19.49 -50.41 32.77
CA TRP A 19 -19.17 -49.68 31.55
C TRP A 19 -18.12 -48.62 31.88
N LYS A 20 -16.99 -48.61 31.13
CA LYS A 20 -16.00 -47.53 31.21
C LYS A 20 -16.40 -46.42 30.24
N VAL A 21 -16.70 -45.25 30.77
CA VAL A 21 -16.91 -44.03 29.99
C VAL A 21 -15.63 -43.19 30.05
N THR A 22 -15.12 -42.75 28.89
CA THR A 22 -13.96 -41.86 28.81
C THR A 22 -14.38 -40.59 28.06
N THR A 23 -14.25 -39.44 28.72
CA THR A 23 -14.56 -38.12 28.14
C THR A 23 -13.27 -37.35 27.88
N THR A 24 -13.19 -36.64 26.76
CA THR A 24 -12.01 -35.83 26.38
C THR A 24 -12.09 -34.38 26.85
N ALA A 25 -13.25 -33.93 27.34
CA ALA A 25 -13.47 -32.59 27.86
C ALA A 25 -13.88 -32.63 29.34
N VAL A 26 -13.33 -31.69 30.11
CA VAL A 26 -13.65 -31.49 31.54
C VAL A 26 -15.10 -30.99 31.67
N ASN A 27 -15.82 -31.45 32.70
CA ASN A 27 -17.19 -31.02 33.04
C ASN A 27 -18.26 -31.25 31.95
N THR A 28 -18.09 -32.25 31.08
CA THR A 28 -19.15 -32.62 30.12
C THR A 28 -20.13 -33.59 30.78
N PRO A 29 -21.41 -33.21 30.99
CA PRO A 29 -22.41 -34.14 31.48
C PRO A 29 -22.63 -35.26 30.45
N VAL A 30 -22.51 -36.51 30.86
CA VAL A 30 -22.83 -37.67 30.01
C VAL A 30 -24.14 -38.27 30.49
N GLU A 31 -25.15 -38.27 29.63
CA GLU A 31 -26.43 -38.93 29.90
C GLU A 31 -26.54 -40.20 29.06
N LEU A 32 -26.68 -41.35 29.72
CA LEU A 32 -26.93 -42.64 29.06
C LEU A 32 -28.44 -42.89 29.05
N LYS A 33 -29.06 -42.75 27.87
CA LYS A 33 -30.49 -43.06 27.68
C LYS A 33 -30.65 -44.43 27.04
N ALA A 34 -31.31 -45.35 27.74
CA ALA A 34 -31.78 -46.61 27.17
C ALA A 34 -33.28 -46.48 26.82
N LEU A 35 -33.66 -46.83 25.59
CA LEU A 35 -35.06 -46.89 25.18
C LEU A 35 -35.64 -48.25 25.57
N LYS A 36 -36.76 -48.25 26.31
CA LYS A 36 -37.53 -49.46 26.63
C LYS A 36 -38.75 -49.54 25.72
N LEU A 37 -38.80 -50.56 24.87
CA LEU A 37 -39.87 -50.72 23.86
C LEU A 37 -41.11 -51.50 24.34
N ALA A 38 -41.11 -52.05 25.56
CA ALA A 38 -42.28 -52.72 26.15
C ALA A 38 -42.27 -52.68 27.68
N ALA A 39 -43.44 -52.63 28.33
CA ALA A 39 -43.59 -52.67 29.78
C ALA A 39 -43.40 -54.10 30.34
N GLY A 40 -42.64 -54.23 31.44
CA GLY A 40 -42.24 -55.52 32.02
C GLY A 40 -41.08 -56.19 31.26
N GLY A 41 -39.87 -56.12 31.80
CA GLY A 41 -38.67 -56.73 31.18
C GLY A 41 -37.38 -55.94 31.43
N THR A 42 -36.26 -56.68 31.49
CA THR A 42 -34.88 -56.16 31.60
C THR A 42 -34.35 -55.83 30.20
N GLY A 43 -33.86 -54.60 30.00
CA GLY A 43 -33.17 -54.24 28.76
C GLY A 43 -31.82 -54.95 28.69
N LEU A 44 -31.71 -56.01 27.90
CA LEU A 44 -30.45 -56.72 27.67
C LEU A 44 -29.78 -56.18 26.40
N ALA A 45 -28.62 -55.55 26.55
CA ALA A 45 -27.66 -55.40 25.47
C ALA A 45 -27.06 -56.79 25.17
N LYS A 46 -27.62 -57.50 24.20
CA LYS A 46 -27.27 -58.90 23.88
C LYS A 46 -25.96 -59.06 23.08
N ALA A 47 -25.24 -57.98 22.79
CA ALA A 47 -23.99 -58.04 22.05
C ALA A 47 -22.79 -57.85 22.98
N VAL A 48 -21.79 -58.74 22.85
CA VAL A 48 -20.51 -58.68 23.57
C VAL A 48 -19.75 -57.37 23.29
N HIS A 49 -20.11 -56.64 22.22
CA HIS A 49 -19.63 -55.31 21.90
C HIS A 49 -20.79 -54.45 21.37
N THR A 50 -21.45 -53.69 22.25
CA THR A 50 -22.44 -52.67 21.82
C THR A 50 -21.70 -51.35 21.62
N THR A 51 -21.47 -50.95 20.37
CA THR A 51 -20.84 -49.67 20.05
C THR A 51 -21.89 -48.55 20.10
N LEU A 52 -21.73 -47.60 21.03
CA LEU A 52 -22.53 -46.37 21.05
C LEU A 52 -21.91 -45.39 20.05
N MET A 53 -22.53 -45.24 18.87
CA MET A 53 -22.09 -44.27 17.88
C MET A 53 -22.65 -42.89 18.23
N ALA A 54 -21.79 -41.97 18.66
CA ALA A 54 -22.16 -40.56 18.75
C ALA A 54 -22.32 -40.01 17.33
N THR A 55 -23.56 -39.77 16.90
CA THR A 55 -23.83 -39.00 15.69
C THR A 55 -23.52 -37.55 16.04
N GLY A 56 -22.30 -37.12 15.70
CA GLY A 56 -21.70 -35.87 16.16
C GLY A 56 -22.57 -34.65 15.86
N GLY A 57 -22.99 -33.96 16.92
CA GLY A 57 -23.11 -32.52 16.84
C GLY A 57 -21.69 -32.00 16.62
N GLY A 58 -21.38 -31.66 15.37
CA GLY A 58 -20.11 -31.04 15.00
C GLY A 58 -19.90 -29.83 15.90
N GLY A 59 -18.99 -29.98 16.87
CA GLY A 59 -18.41 -28.87 17.60
C GLY A 59 -17.57 -28.06 16.64
N GLY A 60 -18.22 -27.29 15.77
CA GLY A 60 -17.62 -26.08 15.26
C GLY A 60 -17.46 -25.16 16.46
N THR A 61 -16.33 -25.28 17.16
CA THR A 61 -15.80 -24.11 17.85
C THR A 61 -15.83 -23.03 16.79
N SER A 62 -16.65 -22.00 17.00
CA SER A 62 -16.66 -20.79 16.20
C SER A 62 -15.21 -20.47 15.91
N ALA A 63 -14.76 -20.76 14.70
CA ALA A 63 -13.55 -20.16 14.19
C ALA A 63 -13.98 -18.71 14.03
N THR A 64 -13.89 -17.95 15.11
CA THR A 64 -13.70 -16.52 15.01
C THR A 64 -12.58 -16.41 13.98
N PRO A 65 -12.83 -15.91 12.77
CA PRO A 65 -11.79 -15.89 11.75
C PRO A 65 -10.72 -14.92 12.27
N THR A 66 -9.70 -15.48 12.92
CA THR A 66 -8.55 -14.72 13.40
C THR A 66 -7.75 -14.19 12.20
N ASP A 67 -7.90 -14.83 11.04
CA ASP A 67 -7.61 -14.28 9.72
C ASP A 67 -8.91 -14.14 8.91
N HIS A 68 -9.02 -13.09 8.11
CA HIS A 68 -10.18 -12.84 7.24
C HIS A 68 -10.00 -13.48 5.85
N GLY A 69 -8.85 -14.15 5.62
CA GLY A 69 -8.46 -14.71 4.32
C GLY A 69 -9.31 -15.90 3.87
N GLY A 70 -10.11 -16.48 4.78
CA GLY A 70 -11.08 -17.54 4.45
C GLY A 70 -12.42 -17.05 3.88
N LEU A 71 -12.68 -15.73 3.86
CA LEU A 71 -13.93 -15.18 3.33
C LEU A 71 -13.77 -14.87 1.83
N THR A 72 -14.55 -15.57 1.01
CA THR A 72 -14.54 -15.41 -0.45
C THR A 72 -14.91 -13.97 -0.82
N GLY A 73 -14.02 -13.26 -1.52
CA GLY A 73 -14.20 -11.84 -1.88
C GLY A 73 -13.42 -10.84 -1.01
N LEU A 74 -12.70 -11.31 0.01
CA LEU A 74 -11.75 -10.52 0.80
C LEU A 74 -10.35 -11.10 0.60
N GLY A 75 -9.80 -10.93 -0.60
CA GLY A 75 -8.37 -11.16 -0.80
C GLY A 75 -7.62 -10.12 0.03
N ASP A 76 -7.22 -10.48 1.25
CA ASP A 76 -6.00 -10.13 2.01
C ASP A 76 -5.37 -8.71 1.92
N THR A 77 -6.03 -7.74 1.31
CA THR A 77 -5.40 -6.53 0.78
C THR A 77 -5.75 -5.27 1.56
N ALA A 78 -6.83 -5.25 2.36
CA ALA A 78 -7.06 -4.32 3.47
C ALA A 78 -8.51 -4.39 3.95
N ASP A 79 -8.75 -5.13 5.04
CA ASP A 79 -10.11 -5.36 5.60
C ASP A 79 -10.70 -4.14 6.33
N HIS A 80 -10.03 -2.99 6.27
CA HIS A 80 -10.41 -1.81 7.02
C HIS A 80 -10.58 -0.59 6.11
N ALA A 81 -11.69 0.13 6.28
CA ALA A 81 -11.99 1.36 5.53
C ALA A 81 -10.92 2.45 5.70
N TRP A 82 -10.13 2.40 6.78
CA TRP A 82 -9.04 3.34 7.06
C TRP A 82 -7.69 2.94 6.43
N ALA A 83 -7.55 1.72 5.93
CA ALA A 83 -6.31 1.25 5.33
C ALA A 83 -6.24 1.62 3.84
N THR A 84 -5.04 1.88 3.33
CA THR A 84 -4.81 2.06 1.90
C THR A 84 -4.80 0.70 1.22
N LEU A 85 -5.41 0.60 0.04
CA LEU A 85 -5.43 -0.64 -0.74
C LEU A 85 -4.08 -0.85 -1.43
N VAL A 86 -3.55 -2.07 -1.43
CA VAL A 86 -2.26 -2.39 -2.10
C VAL A 86 -2.30 -2.12 -3.60
N ASP A 87 -3.48 -2.25 -4.22
CA ASP A 87 -3.68 -1.92 -5.63
C ASP A 87 -3.70 -0.41 -5.94
N GLY A 88 -3.62 0.44 -4.91
CA GLY A 88 -3.57 1.89 -5.03
C GLY A 88 -4.89 2.55 -5.44
N THR A 89 -6.00 1.80 -5.52
CA THR A 89 -7.28 2.36 -5.99
C THR A 89 -7.95 3.30 -4.99
N ARG A 90 -7.51 3.29 -3.72
CA ARG A 90 -7.99 4.19 -2.68
C ARG A 90 -7.05 5.38 -2.52
N ALA A 91 -7.55 6.56 -2.87
CA ALA A 91 -6.81 7.82 -2.68
C ALA A 91 -6.72 8.19 -1.19
N PHE A 92 -5.57 8.75 -0.80
CA PHE A 92 -5.45 9.44 0.48
C PHE A 92 -6.27 10.71 0.48
N THR A 93 -6.99 10.98 1.57
CA THR A 93 -7.71 12.23 1.79
C THR A 93 -7.00 13.07 2.85
N GLY A 94 -6.87 14.38 2.62
CA GLY A 94 -6.21 15.31 3.54
C GLY A 94 -4.68 15.18 3.57
N ASN A 95 -4.04 15.96 4.42
CA ASN A 95 -2.58 16.02 4.53
C ASN A 95 -2.04 14.78 5.27
N GLN A 96 -1.15 14.03 4.62
CA GLN A 96 -0.51 12.86 5.21
C GLN A 96 0.85 13.26 5.81
N SER A 97 0.93 13.34 7.14
CA SER A 97 2.21 13.56 7.82
C SER A 97 2.91 12.23 8.06
N MET A 98 4.17 12.12 7.62
CA MET A 98 5.01 10.95 7.92
C MET A 98 5.70 11.06 9.30
N GLY A 99 5.54 12.19 10.01
CA GLY A 99 6.23 12.46 11.27
C GLY A 99 7.75 12.36 11.11
N SER A 100 8.40 11.58 11.97
CA SER A 100 9.84 11.32 11.90
C SER A 100 10.24 10.21 10.91
N ASN A 101 9.28 9.64 10.17
CA ASN A 101 9.53 8.56 9.23
C ASN A 101 9.87 9.10 7.84
N LYS A 102 10.59 8.29 7.06
CA LYS A 102 10.95 8.59 5.67
C LYS A 102 10.04 7.83 4.72
N LEU A 103 9.64 8.48 3.63
CA LEU A 103 9.15 7.78 2.44
C LEU A 103 10.38 7.27 1.67
N THR A 104 10.53 5.95 1.58
CA THR A 104 11.67 5.31 0.92
C THR A 104 11.24 4.65 -0.38
N SER A 105 12.21 4.34 -1.25
CA SER A 105 11.96 3.72 -2.58
C SER A 105 11.03 4.55 -3.47
N LEU A 106 11.07 5.87 -3.31
CA LEU A 106 10.44 6.79 -4.24
C LEU A 106 11.17 6.65 -5.59
N THR A 107 10.43 6.77 -6.68
CA THR A 107 11.03 6.83 -8.03
C THR A 107 10.97 8.27 -8.51
N ALA A 108 11.85 8.62 -9.47
CA ALA A 108 11.86 9.96 -10.04
C ALA A 108 10.50 10.31 -10.63
N GLY A 109 9.92 11.44 -10.19
CA GLY A 109 8.65 11.92 -10.70
C GLY A 109 8.79 12.43 -12.13
N SER A 110 7.88 12.05 -13.00
CA SER A 110 7.79 12.46 -14.40
C SER A 110 6.56 13.32 -14.72
N ALA A 111 5.57 13.37 -13.82
CA ALA A 111 4.32 14.09 -14.03
C ALA A 111 3.97 15.08 -12.91
N SER A 112 3.04 16.00 -13.21
CA SER A 112 2.54 16.95 -12.22
C SER A 112 1.76 16.24 -11.11
N GLY A 113 2.03 16.63 -9.86
CA GLY A 113 1.37 16.05 -8.68
C GLY A 113 2.05 14.80 -8.13
N GLU A 114 3.10 14.29 -8.78
CA GLU A 114 3.91 13.21 -8.23
C GLU A 114 4.83 13.70 -7.12
N ALA A 115 5.08 12.83 -6.14
CA ALA A 115 6.16 13.05 -5.18
C ALA A 115 7.50 12.94 -5.91
N VAL A 116 8.44 13.82 -5.57
CA VAL A 116 9.78 13.87 -6.19
C VAL A 116 10.85 13.69 -5.12
N GLU A 117 11.96 13.07 -5.52
CA GLU A 117 13.15 12.99 -4.67
C GLU A 117 13.80 14.37 -4.53
N TYR A 118 14.47 14.59 -3.39
CA TYR A 118 15.15 15.85 -3.11
C TYR A 118 16.20 16.21 -4.19
N ASP A 119 16.98 15.22 -4.64
CA ASP A 119 18.02 15.43 -5.65
C ASP A 119 17.43 15.86 -7.01
N GLN A 120 16.25 15.37 -7.35
CA GLN A 120 15.54 15.80 -8.55
C GLN A 120 15.11 17.28 -8.44
N LEU A 121 14.58 17.70 -7.28
CA LEU A 121 14.21 19.09 -7.04
C LEU A 121 15.43 20.03 -7.11
N LEU A 122 16.54 19.61 -6.49
CA LEU A 122 17.79 20.37 -6.53
C LEU A 122 18.32 20.51 -7.97
N ALA A 123 18.36 19.42 -8.72
CA ALA A 123 18.79 19.45 -10.12
C ALA A 123 17.90 20.33 -11.00
N GLN A 124 16.58 20.38 -10.73
CA GLN A 124 15.68 21.29 -11.44
C GLN A 124 15.94 22.76 -11.10
N ALA A 125 16.22 23.08 -9.84
CA ALA A 125 16.56 24.44 -9.42
C ALA A 125 17.87 24.92 -10.06
N GLU A 126 18.92 24.10 -10.03
CA GLU A 126 20.21 24.42 -10.66
C GLU A 126 20.08 24.63 -12.18
N ARG A 127 19.27 23.80 -12.86
CA ARG A 127 18.97 23.99 -14.29
C ARG A 127 18.26 25.32 -14.56
N ALA A 128 17.33 25.72 -13.70
CA ALA A 128 16.63 26.99 -13.85
C ALA A 128 17.58 28.19 -13.69
N GLU A 129 18.51 28.13 -12.73
CA GLU A 129 19.53 29.17 -12.55
C GLU A 129 20.47 29.29 -13.75
N LEU A 130 20.95 28.17 -14.28
CA LEU A 130 21.79 28.16 -15.48
C LEU A 130 21.07 28.75 -16.69
N GLN A 131 19.78 28.43 -16.88
CA GLN A 131 18.98 29.01 -17.95
C GLN A 131 18.81 30.53 -17.80
N ALA A 132 18.66 31.03 -16.57
CA ALA A 132 18.59 32.46 -16.29
C ALA A 132 19.91 33.17 -16.64
N LEU A 133 21.06 32.59 -16.25
CA LEU A 133 22.38 33.13 -16.57
C LEU A 133 22.66 33.16 -18.08
N ILE A 134 22.30 32.09 -18.79
CA ILE A 134 22.42 32.03 -20.25
C ILE A 134 21.55 33.14 -20.88
N SER A 135 20.31 33.30 -20.41
CA SER A 135 19.40 34.34 -20.91
C SER A 135 19.93 35.75 -20.67
N TYR A 136 20.49 36.01 -19.49
CA TYR A 136 21.13 37.28 -19.15
C TYR A 136 22.32 37.59 -20.05
N ASN A 137 23.22 36.62 -20.26
CA ASN A 137 24.38 36.79 -21.14
C ASN A 137 23.95 37.09 -22.58
N ASN A 138 22.93 36.40 -23.09
CA ASN A 138 22.38 36.67 -24.41
C ASN A 138 21.80 38.09 -24.51
N ALA A 139 21.14 38.58 -23.46
CA ALA A 139 20.62 39.95 -23.41
C ALA A 139 21.75 41.00 -23.42
N LEU A 140 22.86 40.77 -22.69
CA LEU A 140 24.04 41.64 -22.70
C LEU A 140 24.65 41.74 -24.09
N ILE A 141 24.85 40.62 -24.77
CA ILE A 141 25.35 40.58 -26.16
C ILE A 141 24.43 41.40 -27.09
N GLY A 142 23.11 41.27 -26.91
CA GLY A 142 22.12 42.07 -27.65
C GLY A 142 22.29 43.57 -27.43
N LEU A 143 22.49 44.00 -26.17
CA LEU A 143 22.68 45.41 -25.81
C LEU A 143 23.96 45.99 -26.43
N GLU A 144 25.05 45.22 -26.43
CA GLU A 144 26.31 45.64 -27.05
C GLU A 144 26.16 45.84 -28.57
N ARG A 145 25.46 44.92 -29.23
CA ARG A 145 25.13 45.05 -30.67
C ARG A 145 24.32 46.33 -30.93
N ILE A 146 23.29 46.61 -30.12
CA ILE A 146 22.46 47.82 -30.26
C ILE A 146 23.33 49.08 -30.09
N LYS A 147 24.13 49.17 -29.02
CA LYS A 147 25.04 50.30 -28.78
C LYS A 147 25.98 50.54 -29.97
N GLY A 148 26.52 49.48 -30.56
CA GLY A 148 27.33 49.54 -31.77
C GLY A 148 26.59 50.14 -32.97
N THR A 149 25.36 49.70 -33.22
CA THR A 149 24.53 50.24 -34.32
C THR A 149 24.14 51.70 -34.11
N THR A 150 23.81 52.11 -32.89
CA THR A 150 23.47 53.50 -32.57
C THR A 150 24.66 54.43 -32.78
N LEU A 151 25.87 54.00 -32.41
CA LEU A 151 27.08 54.76 -32.69
C LEU A 151 27.31 54.91 -34.20
N MET A 152 27.13 53.83 -34.97
CA MET A 152 27.27 53.84 -36.42
C MET A 152 26.23 54.76 -37.09
N GLN A 153 24.96 54.69 -36.68
CA GLN A 153 23.89 55.57 -37.15
C GLN A 153 24.19 57.04 -36.85
N ARG A 154 24.66 57.35 -35.63
CA ARG A 154 25.05 58.73 -35.27
C ARG A 154 26.23 59.23 -36.11
N ASN A 155 27.22 58.39 -36.36
CA ASN A 155 28.36 58.75 -37.21
C ASN A 155 27.93 59.00 -38.66
N ILE A 156 26.99 58.21 -39.19
CA ILE A 156 26.41 58.42 -40.52
C ILE A 156 25.62 59.73 -40.57
N SER A 157 24.80 60.04 -39.56
CA SER A 157 24.04 61.31 -39.49
C SER A 157 24.99 62.51 -39.50
N LEU A 158 26.03 62.48 -38.67
CA LEU A 158 27.03 63.54 -38.61
C LEU A 158 27.78 63.71 -39.95
N ALA A 159 28.08 62.62 -40.64
CA ALA A 159 28.68 62.67 -41.97
C ALA A 159 27.74 63.25 -43.03
N ALA A 160 26.46 62.90 -42.98
CA ALA A 160 25.43 63.44 -43.88
C ALA A 160 25.21 64.95 -43.64
N GLU A 161 25.07 65.37 -42.38
CA GLU A 161 24.93 66.78 -41.99
C GLU A 161 26.16 67.60 -42.44
N SER A 162 27.36 67.10 -42.18
CA SER A 162 28.62 67.71 -42.61
C SER A 162 28.71 67.87 -44.14
N ALA A 163 28.26 66.87 -44.90
CA ALA A 163 28.24 66.92 -46.36
C ALA A 163 27.23 67.94 -46.91
N ILE A 164 26.06 68.09 -46.27
CA ILE A 164 25.04 69.06 -46.64
C ILE A 164 25.51 70.49 -46.36
N GLU A 165 26.14 70.74 -45.20
CA GLU A 165 26.57 72.07 -44.79
C GLU A 165 27.92 72.53 -45.39
N GLY A 166 28.62 71.65 -46.12
CA GLY A 166 29.96 71.94 -46.66
C GLY A 166 31.04 72.17 -45.59
N ARG A 167 30.74 71.85 -44.32
CA ARG A 167 31.67 71.97 -43.20
C ARG A 167 32.40 70.64 -43.00
N PRO A 168 33.73 70.61 -42.86
CA PRO A 168 34.45 69.36 -42.61
C PRO A 168 34.04 68.73 -41.27
N LEU A 169 33.89 67.40 -41.26
CA LEU A 169 33.57 66.63 -40.06
C LEU A 169 34.47 67.04 -38.88
N PRO A 170 33.90 67.25 -37.68
CA PRO A 170 34.70 67.58 -36.50
C PRO A 170 35.69 66.45 -36.23
N ARG A 171 36.98 66.74 -36.39
CA ARG A 171 38.07 65.78 -36.13
C ARG A 171 38.01 65.36 -34.67
N ARG A 172 37.72 64.09 -34.43
CA ARG A 172 37.80 63.51 -33.09
C ARG A 172 39.23 63.67 -32.58
N LYS A 173 39.40 64.33 -31.43
CA LYS A 173 40.69 64.51 -30.78
C LYS A 173 41.29 63.10 -30.52
N PRO A 174 42.54 62.82 -30.94
CA PRO A 174 43.15 61.52 -30.72
C PRO A 174 43.15 61.21 -29.21
N ALA A 175 42.82 59.97 -28.85
CA ALA A 175 42.91 59.53 -27.46
C ALA A 175 44.35 59.76 -26.97
N THR A 176 44.51 60.57 -25.92
CA THR A 176 45.81 60.80 -25.28
C THR A 176 46.34 59.48 -24.77
N ARG A 177 47.47 59.03 -25.33
CA ARG A 177 48.17 57.81 -24.93
C ARG A 177 48.44 57.87 -23.41
N PRO A 178 48.00 56.88 -22.62
CA PRO A 178 48.24 56.88 -21.19
C PRO A 178 49.76 56.83 -20.93
N LYS A 179 50.21 57.69 -20.03
CA LYS A 179 51.62 57.82 -19.63
C LYS A 179 52.04 56.51 -18.94
N PRO A 180 53.13 55.84 -19.34
CA PRO A 180 53.61 54.68 -18.61
C PRO A 180 54.01 55.11 -17.19
N GLY A 181 53.44 54.46 -16.19
CA GLY A 181 53.82 54.65 -14.79
C GLY A 181 55.23 54.11 -14.58
N GLY A 182 56.09 54.93 -13.98
CA GLY A 182 57.40 54.52 -13.44
C GLY A 182 57.28 54.05 -12.01
#